data_AF-A0A060JFE3-F1
#
_entry.id   AF-A0A060JFE3-F1
#
_cell.length_a   1.000
_cell.length_b   1.000
_cell.length_c   1.000
_cell.angle_alpha   90.00
_cell.angle_beta   90.00
_cell.angle_gamma   90.00
#
_symmetry.space_group_name_H-M   'P 1'
#
loop_
_entity.id
_entity.type
_entity.pdbx_description
1 polymer ?
#
loop_
_entity_poly.entity_id
_entity_poly.type
_entity_poly.pdbx_seq_one_letter_code
_entity_poly.pdbx_strand_id
1 'polypeptide(L)' 'MQEESVQYWFNSQTGQVEVGPQSLALHRLGPFKTREEAERAPEIIAARAAAWRKEEDERD' A
#
# COMPACT_ATOMS: atom_id res chain seq x y z
N MET A 1 5.15 -25.45 -5.64
CA MET A 1 6.02 -24.70 -4.72
C MET A 1 5.41 -23.32 -4.65
N GLN A 2 4.81 -22.92 -3.52
CA GLN A 2 4.34 -21.54 -3.38
C GLN A 2 5.60 -20.70 -3.34
N GLU A 3 5.79 -19.87 -4.36
CA GLU A 3 6.91 -18.94 -4.43
C GLU A 3 6.74 -18.01 -3.22
N GLU A 4 7.54 -18.24 -2.17
CA GLU A 4 7.67 -17.35 -1.00
C GLU A 4 8.32 -16.04 -1.47
N SER A 5 7.58 -15.32 -2.29
CA SER A 5 7.89 -13.98 -2.72
C SER A 5 7.81 -13.10 -1.48
N VAL A 6 8.92 -12.45 -1.17
CA VAL A 6 9.03 -11.52 -0.05
C VAL A 6 7.92 -10.47 -0.18
N GLN A 7 6.94 -10.51 0.71
CA GLN A 7 5.82 -9.57 0.71
C GLN A 7 6.17 -8.36 1.56
N TYR A 8 6.20 -7.19 0.96
CA TYR A 8 6.42 -5.93 1.66
C TYR A 8 5.08 -5.30 2.02
N TRP A 9 4.95 -4.84 3.25
CA TRP A 9 3.74 -4.22 3.78
C TRP A 9 4.10 -2.89 4.41
N PHE A 10 3.31 -1.85 4.15
CA PHE A 10 3.47 -0.58 4.85
C PHE A 10 2.53 -0.54 6.04
N ASN A 11 3.08 -0.28 7.23
CA ASN A 11 2.30 -0.11 8.43
C ASN A 11 1.82 1.34 8.55
N SER A 12 0.51 1.54 8.41
CA SER A 12 -0.11 2.87 8.49
C SER A 12 -0.07 3.51 9.88
N GLN A 13 0.14 2.72 10.93
CA GLN A 13 0.24 3.20 12.30
C GLN A 13 1.65 3.71 12.63
N THR A 14 2.69 2.96 12.24
CA THR A 14 4.09 3.31 12.53
C THR A 14 4.76 4.10 11.41
N GLY A 15 4.21 4.05 10.20
CA GLY A 15 4.81 4.65 9.01
C GLY A 15 6.02 3.88 8.46
N GLN A 16 6.17 2.60 8.82
CA GLN A 16 7.33 1.78 8.46
C GLN A 16 6.96 0.63 7.53
N VAL A 17 7.95 0.13 6.77
CA VAL A 17 7.79 -1.06 5.95
C VAL A 17 8.18 -2.32 6.72
N GLU A 18 7.30 -3.31 6.66
CA GLU A 18 7.42 -4.62 7.28
C GLU A 18 7.56 -5.69 6.19
N VAL A 19 8.36 -6.72 6.47
CA VAL A 19 8.48 -7.90 5.62
C VAL A 19 7.64 -9.01 6.23
N GLY A 20 6.58 -9.42 5.52
CA GLY A 20 5.59 -10.36 6.01
C GLY A 20 4.68 -9.81 7.12
N PRO A 21 3.88 -10.68 7.76
CA PRO A 21 2.90 -10.27 8.75
C PRO A 21 3.55 -10.00 10.13
N GLN A 22 3.99 -8.77 10.36
CA GLN A 22 4.51 -8.32 11.66
C GLN A 22 3.42 -7.63 12.50
N SER A 23 2.68 -6.69 11.90
CA SER A 23 1.59 -5.97 12.56
C SER A 23 0.20 -6.54 12.25
N LEU A 24 -0.84 -6.05 12.93
CA LEU A 24 -2.23 -6.44 12.64
C LEU A 24 -2.60 -6.15 11.18
N ALA A 25 -3.36 -7.05 10.56
CA ALA A 25 -3.76 -6.92 9.15
C ALA A 25 -4.47 -5.59 8.84
N LEU A 26 -5.18 -5.02 9.82
CA LEU A 26 -5.86 -3.73 9.70
C LEU A 26 -4.90 -2.55 9.41
N HIS A 27 -3.67 -2.63 9.91
CA HIS A 27 -2.69 -1.55 9.76
C HIS A 27 -1.75 -1.77 8.57
N ARG A 28 -1.83 -2.92 7.88
CA ARG A 28 -0.94 -3.24 6.77
C ARG A 28 -1.58 -2.85 5.45
N LEU A 29 -0.92 -1.96 4.72
CA LEU A 29 -1.21 -1.61 3.34
C LEU A 29 -0.31 -2.49 2.45
N GLY A 30 -0.88 -3.19 1.46
CA GLY A 30 -0.12 -4.11 0.59
C GLY A 30 -0.91 -5.38 0.24
N PRO A 31 -0.25 -6.42 -0.29
CA PRO A 31 1.20 -6.61 -0.40
C PRO A 31 1.83 -5.83 -1.57
N PHE A 32 3.01 -5.27 -1.33
CA PHE A 32 3.85 -4.60 -2.33
C PHE A 32 4.97 -5.52 -2.81
N LYS A 33 5.40 -5.31 -4.05
CA LYS A 33 6.44 -6.14 -4.69
C LYS A 33 7.84 -5.80 -4.20
N THR A 34 8.08 -4.55 -3.83
CA THR A 34 9.38 -4.05 -3.37
C THR A 34 9.23 -3.19 -2.12
N ARG A 35 10.32 -3.07 -1.37
CA ARG A 35 10.38 -2.19 -0.19
C ARG A 35 10.11 -0.73 -0.54
N GLU A 36 10.68 -0.24 -1.64
CA GLU A 36 10.49 1.14 -2.11
C GLU A 36 9.04 1.45 -2.50
N GLU A 37 8.32 0.45 -3.04
CA GLU A 37 6.89 0.59 -3.35
C GLU A 37 6.06 0.66 -2.06
N ALA A 38 6.41 -0.16 -1.05
CA ALA A 38 5.79 -0.08 0.26
C ALA A 38 6.11 1.24 0.99
N GLU A 39 7.34 1.77 0.90
CA GLU A 39 7.69 3.07 1.50
C GLU A 39 6.85 4.21 0.91
N ARG A 40 6.47 4.10 -0.37
CA ARG A 40 5.59 5.04 -1.07
C ARG A 40 4.11 4.69 -1.01
N ALA A 41 3.70 3.72 -0.19
CA ALA A 41 2.30 3.30 -0.08
C ALA A 41 1.32 4.46 0.17
N PRO A 42 1.61 5.42 1.08
CA PRO A 42 0.71 6.56 1.30
C PRO A 42 0.54 7.42 0.05
N GLU A 43 1.61 7.66 -0.70
CA GLU A 43 1.61 8.46 -1.93
C GLU A 43 0.79 7.77 -3.03
N ILE A 44 0.98 6.46 -3.20
CA ILE A 44 0.25 5.65 -4.19
C ILE A 44 -1.26 5.69 -3.89
N ILE A 45 -1.65 5.54 -2.62
CA ILE A 45 -3.05 5.58 -2.21
C ILE A 45 -3.63 6.98 -2.39
N ALA A 46 -2.90 8.03 -1.99
CA ALA A 46 -3.34 9.41 -2.18
C ALA A 46 -3.52 9.77 -3.67
N ALA A 47 -2.58 9.35 -4.52
CA ALA A 47 -2.66 9.55 -5.97
C ALA A 47 -3.87 8.83 -6.58
N ARG A 48 -4.12 7.59 -6.18
CA ARG A 48 -5.31 6.82 -6.62
C ARG A 48 -6.62 7.49 -6.15
N ALA A 49 -6.67 7.92 -4.90
CA ALA A 49 -7.84 8.63 -4.36
C ALA A 49 -8.07 10.00 -5.04
N ALA A 50 -7.02 10.69 -5.47
CA ALA A 50 -7.13 11.92 -6.24
C ALA A 50 -7.64 11.66 -7.67
N ALA A 51 -7.16 10.61 -8.33
CA ALA A 51 -7.61 10.23 -9.67
C ALA A 51 -9.11 9.90 -9.70
N TRP A 52 -9.60 9.13 -8.72
CA TRP A 52 -11.04 8.80 -8.63
C TRP A 52 -11.91 10.03 -8.40
N ARG A 53 -11.49 10.97 -7.56
CA ARG A 53 -12.23 12.23 -7.37
C ARG A 53 -12.33 13.06 -8.64
N LYS A 54 -11.27 13.04 -9.46
CA LYS A 54 -11.25 13.77 -10.73
C LYS A 54 -12.18 13.13 -11.78
N GLU A 55 -12.23 11.81 -11.84
CA GLU A 55 -13.14 11.08 -12.74
C GLU A 55 -14.62 11.23 -12.34
N GLU A 56 -14.94 11.45 -11.07
CA GLU A 56 -16.31 11.76 -10.64
C GLU A 56 -16.75 13.16 -11.06
N ASP A 57 -15.87 14.17 -10.94
CA ASP A 57 -16.17 15.56 -11.36
C ASP A 57 -16.37 15.71 -12.89
N GLU A 58 -15.79 14.83 -13.71
CA GLU A 58 -15.95 14.86 -15.18
C GLU A 58 -17.23 14.14 -15.67
N ARG A 59 -18.05 13.56 -14.77
CA ARG A 59 -19.25 12.78 -15.09
C ARG A 59 -20.59 13.47 -14.78
N ASP A 60 -20.57 14.69 -14.22
CA ASP A 60 -21.74 15.57 -14.05
C ASP A 60 -21.73 16.74 -15.07
#